data_AF-K1XU68-F1
#
_entry.id   AF-K1XU68-F1
#
_cell.length_a   1.000
_cell.length_b   1.000
_cell.length_c   1.000
_cell.angle_alpha   90.00
_cell.angle_beta   90.00
_cell.angle_gamma   90.00
#
_symmetry.space_group_name_H-M   'P 1'
#
loop_
_entity.id
_entity.type
_entity.pdbx_description
1 polymer ?
#
loop_
_entity_poly.entity_id
_entity_poly.type
_entity_poly.pdbx_seq_one_letter_code
_entity_poly.pdbx_strand_id
1 'polypeptide(L)'
;MHKSRINEIRERLKKIDAERLSLIDELKILEQPQNLPLLFGAQLSGKIPSNSEEKIKLFANLFRCRMDVYPKLWENVSNGKKGYSPACKNEWENGICQKPKIKCSDCKNRIFLPLDENTIRKHLEGKVTIGTYAIKEDDTCIFLAADFDKTTWQDDILAYKSAGSDMGVQISVERSRSRSCQVLLKLEKIEKCSGTK
;
A
#
# COMPACT_ATOMS: atom_id res chain seq x y z
N MET A 1 -67.66 17.38 0.02
CA MET A 1 -67.40 16.40 -1.06
C MET A 1 -65.92 16.29 -1.46
N HIS A 2 -65.09 17.33 -1.30
CA HIS A 2 -63.69 17.29 -1.80
C HIS A 2 -62.64 16.66 -0.87
N LYS A 3 -62.98 16.34 0.40
CA LYS A 3 -62.02 15.78 1.37
C LYS A 3 -61.35 14.48 0.89
N SER A 4 -62.11 13.59 0.24
CA SER A 4 -61.57 12.32 -0.29
C SER A 4 -60.55 12.56 -1.40
N ARG A 5 -60.88 13.46 -2.34
CA ARG A 5 -59.97 13.82 -3.44
C ARG A 5 -58.73 14.56 -2.95
N ILE A 6 -58.87 15.41 -1.93
CA ILE A 6 -57.75 16.11 -1.29
C ILE A 6 -56.79 15.09 -0.64
N ASN A 7 -57.31 14.07 0.04
CA ASN A 7 -56.45 13.04 0.64
C ASN A 7 -55.76 12.17 -0.41
N GLU A 8 -56.45 11.82 -1.49
CA GLU A 8 -55.86 11.07 -2.61
C GLU A 8 -54.70 11.85 -3.27
N ILE A 9 -54.89 13.16 -3.47
CA ILE A 9 -53.83 14.05 -3.99
C ILE A 9 -52.66 14.15 -3.02
N ARG A 10 -52.92 14.24 -1.71
CA ARG A 10 -51.85 14.29 -0.68
C ARG A 10 -51.01 13.03 -0.65
N GLU A 11 -51.63 11.85 -0.71
CA GLU A 11 -50.89 10.59 -0.76
C GLU A 11 -50.08 10.46 -2.05
N ARG A 12 -50.61 10.94 -3.17
CA ARG A 12 -49.88 10.94 -4.44
C ARG A 12 -48.70 11.90 -4.43
N LEU A 13 -48.86 13.09 -3.84
CA LEU A 13 -47.74 14.03 -3.62
C LEU A 13 -46.66 13.40 -2.75
N LYS A 14 -47.03 12.72 -1.66
CA LYS A 14 -46.08 12.05 -0.76
C LYS A 14 -45.25 10.98 -1.45
N LYS A 15 -45.85 10.22 -2.37
CA LYS A 15 -45.13 9.23 -3.19
C LYS A 15 -44.17 9.89 -4.19
N ILE A 16 -44.62 10.93 -4.88
CA ILE A 16 -43.79 11.68 -5.84
C ILE A 16 -42.61 12.34 -5.12
N ASP A 17 -42.81 12.88 -3.93
CA ASP A 17 -41.71 13.47 -3.14
C ASP A 17 -40.69 12.42 -2.71
N ALA A 18 -41.13 11.20 -2.33
CA ALA A 18 -40.22 10.11 -2.02
C ALA A 18 -39.40 9.66 -3.24
N GLU A 19 -40.05 9.56 -4.40
CA GLU A 19 -39.39 9.22 -5.67
C GLU A 19 -38.42 10.32 -6.10
N ARG A 20 -38.81 11.59 -5.99
CA ARG A 20 -37.95 12.75 -6.23
C ARG A 20 -36.71 12.72 -5.35
N LEU A 21 -36.86 12.42 -4.06
CA LEU A 21 -35.73 12.33 -3.14
C LEU A 21 -34.77 11.19 -3.51
N SER A 22 -35.32 10.01 -3.88
CA SER A 22 -34.51 8.88 -4.36
C SER A 22 -33.73 9.24 -5.62
N LEU A 23 -34.38 9.87 -6.59
CA LEU A 23 -33.75 10.29 -7.84
C LEU A 23 -32.72 11.40 -7.60
N ILE A 24 -32.94 12.32 -6.65
CA ILE A 24 -31.95 13.33 -6.28
C ILE A 24 -30.70 12.68 -5.68
N ASP A 25 -30.84 11.64 -4.85
CA ASP A 25 -29.70 10.93 -4.30
C ASP A 25 -28.94 10.13 -5.37
N GLU A 26 -29.65 9.49 -6.29
CA GLU A 26 -29.04 8.83 -7.46
C GLU A 26 -28.33 9.84 -8.38
N LEU A 27 -28.99 10.97 -8.66
CA LEU A 27 -28.44 12.06 -9.46
C LEU A 27 -27.20 12.64 -8.78
N LYS A 28 -27.20 12.81 -7.45
CA LYS A 28 -25.99 13.20 -6.72
C LYS A 28 -24.86 12.20 -6.89
N ILE A 29 -25.14 10.89 -6.90
CA ILE A 29 -24.11 9.85 -7.12
C ILE A 29 -23.55 9.94 -8.54
N LEU A 30 -24.39 10.19 -9.54
CA LEU A 30 -24.01 10.24 -10.95
C LEU A 30 -23.39 11.59 -11.37
N GLU A 31 -23.83 12.70 -10.78
CA GLU A 31 -23.32 14.06 -10.95
C GLU A 31 -22.13 14.36 -10.04
N GLN A 32 -21.83 13.50 -9.06
CA GLN A 32 -20.49 13.49 -8.50
C GLN A 32 -19.57 13.33 -9.70
N PRO A 33 -18.71 14.32 -9.99
CA PRO A 33 -17.80 14.16 -11.10
C PRO A 33 -17.07 12.85 -10.86
N GLN A 34 -16.91 12.03 -11.90
CA GLN A 34 -15.85 11.01 -11.94
C GLN A 34 -14.46 11.68 -11.92
N ASN A 35 -14.31 12.81 -11.22
CA ASN A 35 -13.09 13.18 -10.56
C ASN A 35 -12.82 12.09 -9.52
N LEU A 36 -12.28 10.95 -9.98
CA LEU A 36 -11.18 10.38 -9.24
C LEU A 36 -10.32 11.58 -8.82
N PRO A 37 -10.03 11.79 -7.53
CA PRO A 37 -9.08 12.82 -7.16
C PRO A 37 -7.86 12.60 -8.05
N LEU A 38 -7.58 13.59 -8.91
CA LEU A 38 -6.39 13.63 -9.75
C LEU A 38 -5.20 13.83 -8.81
N LEU A 39 -4.84 12.76 -8.11
CA LEU A 39 -3.78 12.65 -7.12
C LEU A 39 -3.38 11.17 -7.06
N PHE A 40 -3.08 10.60 -8.23
CA PHE A 40 -2.37 9.33 -8.30
C PHE A 40 -0.86 9.59 -8.22
N GLY A 41 -0.34 9.75 -7.01
CA GLY A 41 1.10 9.94 -6.82
C GLY A 41 1.52 11.38 -7.00
N ALA A 42 1.17 12.23 -6.02
CA ALA A 42 1.83 13.51 -5.86
C ALA A 42 3.34 13.30 -5.87
N GLN A 43 4.01 14.11 -6.67
CA GLN A 43 5.45 14.18 -6.70
C GLN A 43 5.92 14.47 -5.27
N LEU A 44 6.56 13.48 -4.63
CA LEU A 44 7.35 13.74 -3.43
C LEU A 44 8.27 14.88 -3.79
N SER A 45 8.06 16.02 -3.12
CA SER A 45 8.77 17.29 -3.27
C SER A 45 10.02 17.14 -4.12
N GLY A 46 10.11 17.83 -5.26
CA GLY A 46 11.28 17.81 -6.16
C GLY A 46 12.61 18.22 -5.50
N LYS A 47 12.61 18.48 -4.19
CA LYS A 47 13.77 18.65 -3.33
C LYS A 47 14.42 17.29 -3.05
N ILE A 48 15.61 17.10 -3.59
CA ILE A 48 16.50 15.99 -3.21
C ILE A 48 16.80 16.12 -1.71
N PRO A 49 16.62 15.06 -0.90
CA PRO A 49 16.88 15.11 0.53
C PRO A 49 18.36 15.39 0.78
N SER A 50 18.62 16.49 1.49
CA SER A 50 19.95 17.07 1.69
C SER A 50 20.67 16.55 2.94
N ASN A 51 19.92 16.05 3.92
CA ASN A 51 20.47 15.53 5.18
C ASN A 51 19.84 14.18 5.57
N SER A 52 20.42 13.52 6.56
CA SER A 52 19.97 12.18 6.99
C SER A 52 18.53 12.15 7.47
N GLU A 53 18.06 13.21 8.11
CA GLU A 53 16.69 13.30 8.63
C GLU A 53 15.67 13.40 7.50
N GLU A 54 15.95 14.23 6.48
CA GLU A 54 15.13 14.30 5.27
C GLU A 54 15.11 12.95 4.51
N LYS A 55 16.22 12.23 4.47
CA LYS A 55 16.29 10.88 3.85
C LYS A 55 15.45 9.86 4.62
N ILE A 56 15.51 9.86 5.95
CA ILE A 56 14.70 8.97 6.81
C ILE A 56 13.21 9.24 6.60
N LYS A 57 12.81 10.52 6.63
CA LYS A 57 11.42 10.93 6.40
C LYS A 57 10.94 10.57 4.99
N LEU A 58 11.79 10.77 3.98
CA LEU A 58 11.48 10.38 2.62
C LEU A 58 11.26 8.88 2.51
N PHE A 59 12.15 8.07 3.07
CA PHE A 59 12.02 6.61 3.08
C PHE A 59 10.74 6.17 3.79
N ALA A 60 10.46 6.71 4.97
CA ALA A 60 9.20 6.44 5.67
C ALA A 60 8.00 6.80 4.80
N ASN A 61 7.98 7.98 4.18
CA ASN A 61 6.86 8.41 3.32
C ASN A 61 6.66 7.56 2.06
N LEU A 62 7.70 6.90 1.58
CA LEU A 62 7.67 5.98 0.43
C LEU A 62 7.26 4.56 0.84
N PHE A 63 7.82 4.05 1.93
CA PHE A 63 7.80 2.62 2.27
C PHE A 63 7.02 2.27 3.56
N ARG A 64 6.20 3.19 4.09
CA ARG A 64 5.36 3.06 5.31
C ARG A 64 4.12 2.18 5.20
N CYS A 65 4.06 1.21 4.29
CA CYS A 65 2.80 0.48 4.12
C CYS A 65 2.37 -0.25 5.40
N ARG A 66 3.29 -0.98 6.05
CA ARG A 66 3.16 -1.48 7.43
C ARG A 66 4.18 -0.81 8.33
N MET A 67 3.73 -0.27 9.47
CA MET A 67 4.58 0.40 10.46
C MET A 67 4.70 -0.38 11.77
N ASP A 68 3.79 -1.31 12.01
CA ASP A 68 3.74 -2.21 13.17
C ASP A 68 4.68 -3.42 13.03
N VAL A 69 5.08 -3.75 11.80
CA VAL A 69 6.02 -4.85 11.50
C VAL A 69 6.77 -4.59 10.20
N TYR A 70 8.03 -5.03 10.13
CA TYR A 70 8.84 -5.01 8.91
C TYR A 70 9.61 -6.33 8.73
N PRO A 71 9.84 -6.77 7.48
CA PRO A 71 10.72 -7.90 7.21
C PRO A 71 12.19 -7.47 7.30
N LYS A 72 13.01 -8.28 7.97
CA LYS A 72 14.47 -8.13 8.07
C LYS A 72 15.15 -9.23 7.27
N LEU A 73 16.15 -8.86 6.47
CA LEU A 73 17.02 -9.81 5.78
C LEU A 73 17.89 -10.54 6.82
N TRP A 74 17.93 -11.86 6.72
CA TRP A 74 18.88 -12.71 7.42
C TRP A 74 19.68 -13.51 6.40
N GLU A 75 20.90 -13.86 6.80
CA GLU A 75 21.79 -14.71 6.03
C GLU A 75 22.40 -15.74 6.97
N ASN A 76 22.32 -17.00 6.56
CA ASN A 76 22.97 -18.08 7.24
C ASN A 76 24.34 -18.28 6.60
N VAL A 77 25.38 -17.80 7.30
CA VAL A 77 26.77 -17.85 6.86
C VAL A 77 27.24 -19.28 6.58
N SER A 78 26.73 -20.28 7.31
CA SER A 78 27.18 -21.67 7.16
C SER A 78 26.71 -22.35 5.87
N ASN A 79 25.58 -21.94 5.30
CA ASN A 79 25.01 -22.59 4.11
C ASN A 79 24.65 -21.61 2.98
N GLY A 80 25.00 -20.32 3.12
CA GLY A 80 24.76 -19.27 2.14
C GLY A 80 23.30 -18.94 1.89
N LYS A 81 22.35 -19.52 2.64
CA LYS A 81 20.92 -19.23 2.47
C LYS A 81 20.60 -17.85 3.04
N LYS A 82 19.85 -17.07 2.28
CA LYS A 82 19.35 -15.76 2.67
C LYS A 82 17.84 -15.71 2.54
N GLY A 83 17.20 -14.89 3.35
CA GLY A 83 15.76 -14.73 3.31
C GLY A 83 15.29 -13.55 4.15
N TYR A 84 14.01 -13.24 4.04
CA TYR A 84 13.38 -12.23 4.86
C TYR A 84 12.48 -12.88 5.91
N SER A 85 12.47 -12.34 7.11
CA SER A 85 11.52 -12.73 8.16
C SER A 85 11.05 -11.52 8.97
N PRO A 86 9.83 -11.55 9.54
CA PRO A 86 9.37 -10.45 10.39
C PRO A 86 10.34 -10.19 11.54
N ALA A 87 10.70 -8.93 11.75
CA ALA A 87 11.50 -8.52 12.91
C ALA A 87 10.69 -8.76 14.19
N CYS A 88 11.26 -9.54 15.11
CA CYS A 88 10.58 -9.95 16.35
C CYS A 88 11.53 -9.73 17.54
N LYS A 89 11.02 -9.10 18.60
CA LYS A 89 11.78 -8.86 19.84
C LYS A 89 12.21 -10.15 20.51
N ASN A 90 11.37 -11.16 20.47
CA ASN A 90 11.62 -12.46 21.11
C ASN A 90 12.40 -13.41 20.18
N GLU A 91 12.88 -12.96 19.02
CA GLU A 91 13.59 -13.84 18.10
C GLU A 91 14.82 -14.47 18.78
N TRP A 92 14.92 -15.81 18.73
CA TRP A 92 15.98 -16.60 19.39
C TRP A 92 16.03 -16.52 20.93
N GLU A 93 15.01 -15.94 21.58
CA GLU A 93 14.91 -15.92 23.04
C GLU A 93 14.61 -17.34 23.57
N ASN A 94 15.52 -17.88 24.37
CA ASN A 94 15.43 -19.24 24.90
C ASN A 94 14.18 -19.43 25.78
N GLY A 95 13.41 -20.49 25.53
CA GLY A 95 12.18 -20.78 26.28
C GLY A 95 10.96 -19.95 25.86
N ILE A 96 11.13 -18.88 25.08
CA ILE A 96 10.02 -18.06 24.57
C ILE A 96 9.79 -18.31 23.07
N CYS A 97 10.84 -18.18 22.27
CA CYS A 97 10.79 -18.43 20.84
C CYS A 97 11.15 -19.87 20.54
N GLN A 98 10.35 -20.48 19.67
CA GLN A 98 10.51 -21.89 19.32
C GLN A 98 11.23 -22.05 17.98
N LYS A 99 12.01 -21.05 17.54
CA LYS A 99 12.93 -21.22 16.41
C LYS A 99 14.01 -22.25 16.78
N PRO A 100 14.46 -23.09 15.83
CA PRO A 100 14.10 -23.11 14.41
C PRO A 100 12.83 -23.92 14.08
N LYS A 101 12.17 -24.55 15.08
CA LYS A 101 11.02 -25.45 14.85
C LYS A 101 9.81 -24.74 14.24
N ILE A 102 9.57 -23.48 14.60
CA ILE A 102 8.49 -22.65 14.05
C ILE A 102 9.01 -21.31 13.52
N LYS A 103 8.33 -20.74 12.53
CA LYS A 103 8.62 -19.40 12.01
C LYS A 103 8.06 -18.33 12.95
N CYS A 104 8.68 -17.14 12.96
CA CYS A 104 8.16 -16.01 13.75
C CYS A 104 6.77 -15.56 13.30
N SER A 105 6.40 -15.78 12.04
CA SER A 105 5.03 -15.51 11.54
C SER A 105 3.97 -16.35 12.26
N ASP A 106 4.33 -17.57 12.65
CA ASP A 106 3.38 -18.57 13.17
C ASP A 106 3.50 -18.72 14.69
N CYS A 107 4.49 -18.05 15.30
CA CYS A 107 4.77 -18.11 16.73
C CYS A 107 3.71 -17.33 17.54
N LYS A 108 3.12 -17.96 18.58
CA LYS A 108 2.18 -17.29 19.48
C LYS A 108 2.84 -16.29 20.43
N ASN A 109 4.12 -16.50 20.75
CA ASN A 109 4.91 -15.62 21.62
C ASN A 109 5.63 -14.52 20.83
N ARG A 110 5.20 -14.22 19.60
CA ARG A 110 5.85 -13.20 18.76
C ARG A 110 5.51 -11.81 19.28
N ILE A 111 6.51 -10.93 19.28
CA ILE A 111 6.35 -9.51 19.53
C ILE A 111 7.02 -8.81 18.36
N PHE A 112 6.24 -8.37 17.37
CA PHE A 112 6.78 -7.69 16.20
C PHE A 112 7.34 -6.32 16.58
N LEU A 113 8.47 -5.97 15.97
CA LEU A 113 9.08 -4.67 16.14
C LEU A 113 8.48 -3.69 15.13
N PRO A 114 8.01 -2.51 15.57
CA PRO A 114 7.55 -1.48 14.66
C PRO A 114 8.71 -0.93 13.84
N LEU A 115 8.40 -0.46 12.63
CA LEU A 115 9.34 0.25 11.79
C LEU A 115 9.53 1.67 12.33
N ASP A 116 10.66 1.92 12.99
CA ASP A 116 11.02 3.22 13.54
C ASP A 116 12.14 3.92 12.74
N GLU A 117 12.34 5.22 13.02
CA GLU A 117 13.36 6.04 12.35
C GLU A 117 14.78 5.50 12.56
N ASN A 118 15.06 4.89 13.71
CA ASN A 118 16.35 4.29 14.01
C ASN A 118 16.62 3.05 13.14
N THR A 119 15.60 2.23 12.90
CA THR A 119 15.66 1.07 12.01
C THR A 119 15.88 1.53 10.57
N ILE A 120 15.14 2.56 10.12
CA ILE A 120 15.32 3.16 8.79
C ILE A 120 16.74 3.73 8.65
N ARG A 121 17.25 4.45 9.66
CA ARG A 121 18.63 4.96 9.68
C ARG A 121 19.64 3.84 9.52
N LYS A 122 19.55 2.77 10.32
CA LYS A 122 20.44 1.61 10.22
C LYS A 122 20.36 0.94 8.84
N HIS A 123 19.18 0.97 8.22
CA HIS A 123 19.00 0.46 6.87
C HIS A 123 19.74 1.31 5.83
N LEU A 124 19.55 2.64 5.86
CA LEU A 124 20.21 3.58 4.97
C LEU A 124 21.74 3.61 5.16
N GLU A 125 22.23 3.31 6.36
CA GLU A 125 23.65 3.13 6.66
C GLU A 125 24.21 1.76 6.24
N GLY A 126 23.37 0.86 5.71
CA GLY A 126 23.77 -0.48 5.29
C GLY A 126 24.02 -1.47 6.44
N LYS A 127 23.77 -1.09 7.70
CA LYS A 127 23.95 -1.94 8.89
C LYS A 127 22.93 -3.07 8.96
N VAL A 128 21.73 -2.83 8.44
CA VAL A 128 20.67 -3.84 8.30
C VAL A 128 20.04 -3.72 6.93
N THR A 129 19.50 -4.81 6.40
CA THR A 129 18.61 -4.73 5.24
C THR A 129 17.20 -5.07 5.71
N ILE A 130 16.28 -4.13 5.51
CA ILE A 130 14.86 -4.32 5.79
C ILE A 130 14.10 -4.26 4.46
N GLY A 131 12.91 -4.85 4.43
CA GLY A 131 11.93 -4.61 3.38
C GLY A 131 10.69 -3.94 3.95
N THR A 132 9.60 -3.97 3.19
CA THR A 132 8.29 -3.50 3.62
C THR A 132 7.22 -4.51 3.18
N TYR A 133 6.15 -4.62 3.96
CA TYR A 133 4.99 -5.41 3.54
C TYR A 133 4.05 -4.52 2.75
N ALA A 134 3.75 -4.92 1.51
CA ALA A 134 2.98 -4.10 0.58
C ALA A 134 1.49 -4.00 0.93
N ILE A 135 0.94 -4.80 1.86
CA ILE A 135 -0.49 -4.83 2.17
C ILE A 135 -0.69 -4.59 3.68
N LYS A 136 -1.61 -3.67 4.01
CA LYS A 136 -2.04 -3.37 5.38
C LYS A 136 -3.02 -4.43 5.90
N GLU A 137 -3.31 -4.39 7.20
CA GLU A 137 -4.27 -5.32 7.82
C GLU A 137 -5.72 -5.10 7.35
N ASP A 138 -6.02 -3.91 6.81
CA ASP A 138 -7.30 -3.54 6.23
C ASP A 138 -7.40 -3.86 4.72
N ASP A 139 -6.49 -4.70 4.20
CA ASP A 139 -6.33 -5.05 2.78
C ASP A 139 -6.12 -3.84 1.85
N THR A 140 -5.62 -2.71 2.36
CA THR A 140 -5.24 -1.57 1.53
C THR A 140 -3.74 -1.50 1.33
N CYS A 141 -3.28 -0.82 0.28
CA CYS A 141 -1.85 -0.52 0.10
C CYS A 141 -1.60 0.95 -0.26
N ILE A 142 -0.34 1.35 -0.22
CA ILE A 142 0.09 2.72 -0.59
C ILE A 142 1.08 2.72 -1.76
N PHE A 143 1.42 1.53 -2.25
CA PHE A 143 2.23 1.34 -3.44
C PHE A 143 1.95 -0.05 -4.03
N LEU A 144 2.07 -0.18 -5.35
CA LEU A 144 2.14 -1.48 -6.03
C LEU A 144 3.59 -1.75 -6.42
N ALA A 145 3.96 -3.01 -6.39
CA ALA A 145 5.21 -3.48 -6.97
C ALA A 145 4.87 -4.39 -8.16
N ALA A 146 5.46 -4.11 -9.32
CA ALA A 146 5.41 -4.98 -10.49
C ALA A 146 6.83 -5.49 -10.76
N ASP A 147 7.01 -6.81 -10.78
CA ASP A 147 8.29 -7.45 -11.11
C ASP A 147 8.31 -7.73 -12.61
N PHE A 148 9.30 -7.17 -13.30
CA PHE A 148 9.53 -7.39 -14.71
C PHE A 148 10.74 -8.32 -14.86
N ASP A 149 10.48 -9.49 -15.42
CA ASP A 149 11.47 -10.52 -15.71
C ASP A 149 11.73 -10.63 -17.23
N LYS A 150 12.61 -11.54 -17.62
CA LYS A 150 12.97 -11.88 -19.02
C LYS A 150 13.79 -10.82 -19.74
N THR A 151 14.11 -11.07 -21.01
CA THR A 151 15.05 -10.26 -21.81
C THR A 151 14.50 -8.89 -22.22
N THR A 152 13.18 -8.71 -22.20
CA THR A 152 12.48 -7.49 -22.65
C THR A 152 12.10 -6.55 -21.52
N TRP A 153 12.51 -6.84 -20.27
CA TRP A 153 12.09 -6.08 -19.09
C TRP A 153 12.30 -4.56 -19.24
N GLN A 154 13.32 -4.14 -20.00
CA GLN A 154 13.60 -2.72 -20.24
C GLN A 154 12.48 -2.03 -21.01
N ASP A 155 12.04 -2.65 -22.11
CA ASP A 155 10.96 -2.14 -22.96
C ASP A 155 9.62 -2.20 -22.23
N ASP A 156 9.39 -3.29 -21.48
CA ASP A 156 8.17 -3.48 -20.69
C ASP A 156 8.03 -2.41 -19.60
N ILE A 157 9.14 -2.05 -18.91
CA ILE A 157 9.15 -0.97 -17.93
C ILE A 157 8.86 0.39 -18.57
N LEU A 158 9.42 0.66 -19.75
CA LEU A 158 9.17 1.93 -20.45
C LEU A 158 7.70 2.05 -20.87
N ALA A 159 7.13 0.98 -21.42
CA ALA A 159 5.71 0.92 -21.77
C ALA A 159 4.82 1.09 -20.54
N TYR A 160 5.15 0.39 -19.44
CA TYR A 160 4.41 0.49 -18.18
C TYR A 160 4.49 1.90 -17.58
N LYS A 161 5.67 2.53 -17.62
CA LYS A 161 5.88 3.90 -17.18
C LYS A 161 5.08 4.90 -18.00
N SER A 162 5.03 4.72 -19.32
CA SER A 162 4.24 5.56 -20.22
C SER A 162 2.75 5.45 -19.90
N ALA A 163 2.23 4.22 -19.83
CA ALA A 163 0.83 3.97 -19.54
C ALA A 163 0.40 4.55 -18.18
N GLY A 164 1.22 4.39 -17.13
CA GLY A 164 0.92 5.00 -15.85
C GLY A 164 1.00 6.52 -15.88
N SER A 165 1.96 7.10 -16.59
CA SER A 165 2.04 8.56 -16.78
C SER A 165 0.79 9.11 -17.47
N ASP A 166 0.29 8.43 -18.49
CA ASP A 166 -0.95 8.78 -19.21
C ASP A 166 -2.19 8.71 -18.29
N MET A 167 -2.15 7.84 -17.28
CA MET A 167 -3.16 7.73 -16.22
C MET A 167 -2.91 8.69 -15.03
N GLY A 168 -1.87 9.54 -15.12
CA GLY A 168 -1.50 10.47 -14.05
C GLY A 168 -0.88 9.80 -12.82
N VAL A 169 -0.36 8.58 -12.95
CA VAL A 169 0.29 7.78 -11.88
C VAL A 169 1.81 7.99 -11.90
N GLN A 170 2.39 8.39 -10.76
CA GLN A 170 3.84 8.45 -10.63
C GLN A 170 4.48 7.05 -10.49
N ILE A 171 5.38 6.72 -11.42
CA ILE A 171 6.08 5.43 -11.48
C ILE A 171 7.55 5.61 -11.14
N SER A 172 8.01 4.90 -10.10
CA SER A 172 9.43 4.78 -9.74
C SER A 172 9.98 3.44 -10.19
N VAL A 173 11.19 3.44 -10.75
CA VAL A 173 11.84 2.22 -11.25
C VAL A 173 13.01 1.88 -10.33
N GLU A 174 13.04 0.65 -9.81
CA GLU A 174 14.13 0.12 -9.00
C GLU A 174 14.73 -1.14 -9.65
N ARG A 175 16.05 -1.27 -9.62
CA ARG A 175 16.72 -2.50 -10.07
C ARG A 175 16.96 -3.41 -8.89
N SER A 176 16.40 -4.63 -8.94
CA SER A 176 16.55 -5.59 -7.85
C SER A 176 17.96 -6.19 -7.81
N ARG A 177 18.33 -6.74 -6.64
CA ARG A 177 19.60 -7.45 -6.43
C ARG A 177 19.72 -8.77 -7.20
N SER A 178 18.61 -9.32 -7.69
CA SER A 178 18.56 -10.57 -8.47
C SER A 178 18.72 -10.37 -9.98
N ARG A 179 19.02 -9.14 -10.44
CA ARG A 179 19.12 -8.75 -11.86
C ARG A 179 17.78 -8.67 -12.62
N SER A 180 16.65 -8.96 -11.97
CA SER A 180 15.32 -8.53 -12.43
C SER A 180 15.04 -7.08 -12.01
N CYS A 181 14.06 -6.42 -12.61
CA CYS A 181 13.72 -5.04 -12.26
C CYS A 181 12.33 -4.96 -11.65
N GLN A 182 12.23 -4.23 -10.55
CA GLN A 182 11.00 -4.03 -9.83
C GLN A 182 10.56 -2.59 -10.04
N VAL A 183 9.37 -2.40 -10.57
CA VAL A 183 8.74 -1.09 -10.66
C VAL A 183 7.88 -0.90 -9.43
N LEU A 184 8.09 0.20 -8.73
CA LEU A 184 7.28 0.63 -7.60
C LEU A 184 6.37 1.76 -8.06
N LEU A 185 5.07 1.48 -8.09
CA LEU A 185 4.02 2.48 -8.26
C LEU A 185 3.65 3.01 -6.90
N LYS A 186 3.84 4.30 -6.62
CA LYS A 186 3.28 4.86 -5.39
C LYS A 186 1.82 5.23 -5.62
N LEU A 187 0.93 4.68 -4.81
CA LEU A 187 -0.50 4.96 -4.88
C LEU A 187 -0.91 5.71 -3.61
N GLU A 188 -1.28 6.96 -3.75
CA GLU A 188 -1.64 7.79 -2.59
C GLU A 188 -3.04 7.51 -2.06
N LYS A 189 -3.86 6.75 -2.80
CA LYS A 189 -5.13 6.21 -2.32
C LYS A 189 -5.48 4.94 -3.08
N ILE A 190 -5.68 3.85 -2.35
CA ILE A 190 -6.23 2.60 -2.89
C ILE A 190 -7.39 2.20 -2.00
N GLU A 191 -8.54 2.01 -2.63
CA GLU A 191 -9.63 1.26 -2.02
C GLU A 191 -9.37 -0.23 -2.26
N LYS A 192 -9.45 -1.02 -1.18
CA LYS A 192 -9.34 -2.48 -1.06
C LYS A 192 -8.64 -3.21 -2.23
N CYS A 193 -7.47 -3.78 -1.95
CA CYS A 193 -6.84 -4.77 -2.82
C CYS A 193 -7.64 -6.09 -2.78
N SER A 194 -8.76 -6.15 -3.49
CA SER A 194 -9.46 -7.41 -3.71
C SER A 194 -8.67 -8.25 -4.73
N GLY A 195 -7.76 -9.07 -4.22
CA GLY A 195 -7.14 -10.14 -5.00
C GLY A 195 -8.16 -11.24 -5.27
N THR A 196 -8.77 -11.23 -6.44
CA THR A 196 -9.39 -12.44 -6.99
C THR A 196 -8.27 -13.42 -7.33
N LYS A 197 -8.23 -14.54 -6.60
CA LYS A 197 -7.41 -15.70 -6.93
C LYS A 197 -7.92 -16.38 -8.21
#